data_AF-A0A947ETI2-F1
#
_entry.id   AF-A0A947ETI2-F1
#
_cell.length_a   1.000
_cell.length_b   1.000
_cell.length_c   1.000
_cell.angle_alpha   90.00
_cell.angle_beta   90.00
_cell.angle_gamma   90.00
#
_symmetry.space_group_name_H-M   'P 1'
#
loop_
_entity.id
_entity.type
_entity.pdbx_description
1 polymer ?
#
loop_
_entity_poly.entity_id
_entity_poly.type
_entity_poly.pdbx_seq_one_letter_code
_entity_poly.pdbx_strand_id
1 'polypeptide(L)'
;MKKKIVKIVAGIFILFLGIAIALPFFLEGKIGTIIKNKVNNSITGSFDFADADLSLIRSFPNAELRITEAVLLTASPFEGDTLFTAGEIDLTLSIFELFKDASEPIQLKELNLNNALINIKFDEEERANYDIARSEEGQGDSQAEQSNFTLDLQEYTISESRLIYEDLSSGLYVEVTDIEHSGSGDLSLKESKLQTISEAVVSLSMDGTKYLNGQKVSFEALLGIDLETSTYTFLENEGFINQL
;
A
#
# COMPACT_ATOMS: atom_id res chain seq x y z
N MET A 1 30.45 32.61 -30.58
CA MET A 1 29.60 31.40 -30.65
C MET A 1 29.35 30.78 -29.27
N LYS A 2 30.39 30.48 -28.46
CA LYS A 2 30.25 29.92 -27.10
C LYS A 2 29.29 30.70 -26.16
N LYS A 3 29.36 32.03 -26.09
CA LYS A 3 28.46 32.85 -25.25
C LYS A 3 26.98 32.80 -25.66
N LYS A 4 26.66 32.57 -26.94
CA LYS A 4 25.27 32.43 -27.42
C LYS A 4 24.72 31.05 -27.07
N ILE A 5 25.54 30.01 -27.24
CA ILE A 5 25.19 28.63 -26.85
C ILE A 5 24.95 28.57 -25.34
N VAL A 6 25.82 29.16 -24.51
CA VAL A 6 25.64 29.19 -23.04
C VAL A 6 24.34 29.88 -22.64
N LYS A 7 23.96 31.00 -23.28
CA LYS A 7 22.67 31.67 -22.99
C LYS A 7 21.46 30.84 -23.40
N ILE A 8 21.54 30.13 -24.53
CA ILE A 8 20.45 29.24 -24.99
C ILE A 8 20.32 28.04 -24.05
N VAL A 9 21.44 27.39 -23.71
CA VAL A 9 21.46 26.26 -22.76
C VAL A 9 20.94 26.70 -21.39
N ALA A 10 21.38 27.86 -20.89
CA ALA A 10 20.86 28.41 -19.64
C ALA A 10 19.37 28.73 -19.71
N GLY A 11 18.88 29.28 -20.84
CA GLY A 11 17.46 29.55 -21.05
C GLY A 11 16.61 28.28 -21.07
N ILE A 12 17.07 27.24 -21.77
CA ILE A 12 16.41 25.92 -21.80
C ILE A 12 16.42 25.29 -20.41
N PHE A 13 17.53 25.40 -19.69
CA PHE A 13 17.63 24.88 -18.32
C PHE A 13 16.65 25.56 -17.36
N ILE A 14 16.54 26.89 -17.42
CA ILE A 14 15.58 27.64 -16.59
C ILE A 14 14.14 27.27 -16.96
N LEU A 15 13.83 27.11 -18.25
CA LEU A 15 12.51 26.68 -18.70
C LEU A 15 12.18 25.28 -18.16
N PHE A 16 13.10 24.34 -18.27
CA PHE A 16 12.92 22.98 -17.77
C PHE A 16 12.73 22.96 -16.26
N LEU A 17 13.53 23.74 -15.52
CA LEU A 17 13.39 23.88 -14.08
C LEU A 17 12.03 24.50 -13.69
N GLY A 18 11.55 25.48 -14.46
CA GLY A 18 10.23 26.06 -14.28
C GLY A 18 9.11 25.04 -14.47
N ILE A 19 9.21 24.18 -15.50
CA ILE A 19 8.25 23.09 -15.74
C ILE A 19 8.33 22.05 -14.62
N ALA A 20 9.53 21.63 -14.20
CA ALA A 20 9.70 20.64 -13.14
C ALA A 20 9.10 21.11 -11.79
N ILE A 21 9.08 22.42 -11.53
CA ILE A 21 8.46 23.01 -10.34
C ILE A 21 6.94 23.15 -10.53
N ALA A 22 6.46 23.53 -11.71
CA ALA A 22 5.04 23.79 -11.95
C ALA A 22 4.20 22.52 -12.20
N LEU A 23 4.81 21.48 -12.76
CA LEU A 23 4.13 20.25 -13.16
C LEU A 23 3.50 19.49 -11.97
N PRO A 24 4.17 19.31 -10.82
CA PRO A 24 3.58 18.63 -9.67
C PRO A 24 2.26 19.27 -9.22
N PHE A 25 2.23 20.59 -9.03
CA PHE A 25 1.02 21.33 -8.66
C PHE A 25 -0.15 21.17 -9.65
N PHE A 26 0.14 20.97 -10.94
CA PHE A 26 -0.91 20.72 -11.93
C PHE A 26 -1.42 19.27 -11.90
N LEU A 27 -0.57 18.32 -11.52
CA LEU A 27 -0.87 16.89 -11.53
C LEU A 27 -1.53 16.41 -10.24
N GLU A 28 -1.20 16.98 -9.08
CA GLU A 28 -1.74 16.64 -7.74
C GLU A 28 -3.26 16.44 -7.76
N GLY A 29 -4.02 17.48 -8.14
CA GLY A 29 -5.49 17.40 -8.17
C GLY A 29 -6.06 16.38 -9.16
N LYS A 30 -5.35 16.14 -10.28
CA LYS A 30 -5.78 15.16 -11.28
C LYS A 30 -5.54 13.72 -10.80
N ILE A 31 -4.37 13.46 -10.22
CA ILE A 31 -3.99 12.16 -9.67
C ILE A 31 -4.94 11.78 -8.54
N GLY A 32 -5.19 12.72 -7.62
CA GLY A 32 -6.08 12.45 -6.50
C GLY A 32 -7.49 12.04 -6.95
N THR A 33 -8.05 12.75 -7.94
CA THR A 33 -9.35 12.41 -8.54
C THR A 33 -9.36 11.03 -9.21
N ILE A 34 -8.29 10.70 -9.93
CA ILE A 34 -8.16 9.39 -10.60
C ILE A 34 -8.13 8.27 -9.58
N ILE A 35 -7.37 8.40 -8.50
CA ILE A 35 -7.25 7.37 -7.46
C ILE A 35 -8.60 7.15 -6.77
N LYS A 36 -9.25 8.23 -6.29
CA LYS A 36 -10.57 8.13 -5.66
C LYS A 36 -11.56 7.43 -6.59
N ASN A 37 -11.63 7.84 -7.86
CA ASN A 37 -12.55 7.22 -8.81
C ASN A 37 -12.22 5.76 -9.10
N LYS A 38 -10.94 5.41 -9.32
CA LYS A 38 -10.55 4.02 -9.59
C LYS A 38 -10.90 3.12 -8.41
N VAL A 39 -10.50 3.48 -7.19
CA VAL A 39 -10.79 2.67 -6.00
C VAL A 39 -12.29 2.56 -5.79
N ASN A 40 -13.00 3.70 -5.72
CA ASN A 40 -14.45 3.71 -5.48
C ASN A 40 -15.27 3.02 -6.56
N ASN A 41 -14.80 2.92 -7.81
CA ASN A 41 -15.49 2.15 -8.85
C ASN A 41 -15.31 0.64 -8.67
N SER A 42 -14.18 0.20 -8.11
CA SER A 42 -13.87 -1.20 -7.86
C SER A 42 -14.45 -1.77 -6.56
N ILE A 43 -14.94 -0.93 -5.63
CA ILE A 43 -15.47 -1.37 -4.33
C ILE A 43 -16.89 -0.89 -4.06
N THR A 44 -17.70 -1.67 -3.36
CA THR A 44 -19.01 -1.26 -2.83
C THR A 44 -18.91 -0.29 -1.64
N GLY A 45 -17.77 -0.29 -0.93
CA GLY A 45 -17.44 0.64 0.14
C GLY A 45 -17.14 2.06 -0.34
N SER A 46 -16.57 2.88 0.55
CA SER A 46 -16.18 4.25 0.23
C SER A 46 -14.73 4.51 0.59
N PHE A 47 -13.95 4.99 -0.37
CA PHE A 47 -12.56 5.38 -0.18
C PHE A 47 -12.41 6.90 -0.36
N ASP A 48 -11.77 7.55 0.59
CA ASP A 48 -11.46 8.98 0.53
C ASP A 48 -10.10 9.28 1.19
N PHE A 49 -9.60 10.49 0.99
CA PHE A 49 -8.39 11.01 1.64
C PHE A 49 -8.39 12.55 1.62
N ALA A 50 -7.64 13.17 2.53
CA ALA A 50 -7.56 14.63 2.64
C ALA A 50 -6.81 15.26 1.47
N ASP A 51 -5.60 14.76 1.18
CA ASP A 51 -4.75 15.32 0.12
C ASP A 51 -3.90 14.28 -0.61
N ALA A 52 -3.43 14.64 -1.80
CA ALA A 52 -2.49 13.85 -2.61
C ALA A 52 -1.42 14.75 -3.24
N ASP A 53 -0.21 14.70 -2.69
CA ASP A 53 0.94 15.52 -3.08
C ASP A 53 1.89 14.75 -4.00
N LEU A 54 2.34 15.36 -5.09
CA LEU A 54 3.32 14.77 -6.00
C LEU A 54 4.67 15.48 -5.85
N SER A 55 5.74 14.73 -5.65
CA SER A 55 7.10 15.25 -5.64
C SER A 55 7.91 14.64 -6.79
N LEU A 56 8.46 15.49 -7.66
CA LEU A 56 9.30 15.07 -8.79
C LEU A 56 10.78 15.46 -8.65
N ILE A 57 11.07 16.45 -7.79
CA ILE A 57 12.41 17.05 -7.68
C ILE A 57 13.21 16.40 -6.54
N ARG A 58 12.57 16.14 -5.39
CA ARG A 58 13.27 15.61 -4.20
C ARG A 58 13.75 14.17 -4.41
N SER A 59 12.97 13.40 -5.16
CA SER A 59 13.12 11.97 -5.39
C SER A 59 13.60 11.63 -6.81
N PHE A 60 14.02 12.63 -7.62
CA PHE A 60 14.48 12.40 -9.00
C PHE A 60 15.63 11.36 -9.06
N PRO A 61 15.57 10.35 -9.94
CA PRO A 61 14.70 10.21 -11.13
C PRO A 61 13.34 9.54 -10.87
N ASN A 62 12.99 9.25 -9.62
CA ASN A 62 11.67 8.77 -9.25
C ASN A 62 10.71 9.94 -9.04
N ALA A 63 9.42 9.61 -8.99
CA ALA A 63 8.35 10.43 -8.50
C ALA A 63 7.80 9.80 -7.22
N GLU A 64 7.50 10.63 -6.24
CA GLU A 64 6.90 10.22 -4.97
C GLU A 64 5.50 10.82 -4.90
N LEU A 65 4.50 9.97 -4.69
CA LEU A 65 3.13 10.37 -4.45
C LEU A 65 2.78 10.10 -2.99
N ARG A 66 2.44 11.16 -2.28
CA ARG A 66 2.05 11.13 -0.87
C ARG A 66 0.55 11.32 -0.74
N ILE A 67 -0.13 10.42 -0.06
CA ILE A 67 -1.57 10.51 0.24
C ILE A 67 -1.73 10.65 1.74
N THR A 68 -2.48 11.66 2.19
CA THR A 68 -2.66 11.95 3.62
C THR A 68 -4.10 11.71 4.08
N GLU A 69 -4.23 11.19 5.30
CA GLU A 69 -5.51 10.90 5.96
C GLU A 69 -6.45 10.03 5.09
N ALA A 70 -5.92 8.93 4.56
CA ALA A 70 -6.71 7.98 3.78
C ALA A 70 -7.68 7.21 4.68
N VAL A 71 -8.91 7.01 4.20
CA VAL A 71 -9.98 6.28 4.89
C VAL A 71 -10.72 5.40 3.89
N LEU A 72 -10.92 4.15 4.28
CA LEU A 72 -11.71 3.16 3.57
C LEU A 72 -12.81 2.64 4.51
N LEU A 73 -14.05 2.96 4.16
CA LEU A 73 -15.24 2.51 4.85
C LEU A 73 -15.83 1.28 4.15
N THR A 74 -16.40 0.40 4.96
CA THR A 74 -17.08 -0.81 4.54
C THR A 74 -18.47 -0.53 3.97
N ALA A 75 -19.03 -1.55 3.31
CA ALA A 75 -20.41 -1.56 2.83
C ALA A 75 -21.24 -2.58 3.63
N SER A 76 -22.47 -2.85 3.17
CA SER A 76 -23.34 -3.88 3.76
C SER A 76 -22.64 -5.23 3.88
N PRO A 77 -22.76 -5.94 5.02
CA PRO A 77 -23.58 -5.66 6.23
C PRO A 77 -22.88 -4.84 7.32
N PHE A 78 -21.73 -4.23 7.01
CA PHE A 78 -20.88 -3.49 7.94
C PHE A 78 -20.94 -1.98 7.68
N GLU A 79 -22.05 -1.41 7.20
CA GLU A 79 -22.08 -0.03 6.72
C GLU A 79 -21.58 1.00 7.74
N GLY A 80 -20.61 1.81 7.31
CA GLY A 80 -20.06 2.88 8.15
C GLY A 80 -18.94 2.44 9.10
N ASP A 81 -18.67 1.13 9.21
CA ASP A 81 -17.45 0.66 9.85
C ASP A 81 -16.22 1.07 9.03
N THR A 82 -15.09 1.18 9.71
CA THR A 82 -13.81 1.53 9.09
C THR A 82 -13.01 0.27 8.82
N LEU A 83 -12.73 -0.04 7.56
CA LEU A 83 -11.89 -1.17 7.17
C LEU A 83 -10.41 -0.80 7.28
N PHE A 84 -10.06 0.39 6.79
CA PHE A 84 -8.67 0.84 6.74
C PHE A 84 -8.58 2.36 6.89
N THR A 85 -7.60 2.83 7.65
CA THR A 85 -7.14 4.23 7.59
C THR A 85 -5.63 4.28 7.50
N ALA A 86 -5.09 5.37 6.98
CA ALA A 86 -3.66 5.68 7.03
C ALA A 86 -3.44 7.17 7.25
N GLY A 87 -2.55 7.52 8.17
CA GLY A 87 -2.09 8.90 8.30
C GLY A 87 -1.35 9.37 7.04
N GLU A 88 -0.45 8.53 6.54
CA GLU A 88 0.33 8.79 5.33
C GLU A 88 0.54 7.50 4.52
N ILE A 89 0.40 7.60 3.20
CA ILE A 89 0.78 6.57 2.24
C ILE A 89 1.72 7.22 1.23
N ASP A 90 3.00 6.83 1.25
CA ASP A 90 3.97 7.27 0.26
C ASP A 90 4.20 6.15 -0.77
N LEU A 91 4.08 6.51 -2.04
CA LEU A 91 4.28 5.62 -3.19
C LEU A 91 5.44 6.15 -4.02
N THR A 92 6.50 5.35 -4.17
CA THR A 92 7.63 5.68 -5.06
C THR A 92 7.48 4.94 -6.37
N LEU A 93 7.49 5.68 -7.48
CA LEU A 93 7.46 5.15 -8.84
C LEU A 93 8.51 5.82 -9.71
N SER A 94 8.91 5.19 -10.81
CA SER A 94 9.74 5.89 -11.80
C SER A 94 8.96 7.05 -12.42
N ILE A 95 9.59 8.21 -12.65
CA ILE A 95 8.90 9.36 -13.27
C ILE A 95 8.32 9.03 -14.65
N PHE A 96 8.91 8.04 -15.35
CA PHE A 96 8.41 7.57 -16.64
C PHE A 96 7.04 6.89 -16.55
N GLU A 97 6.69 6.33 -15.39
CA GLU A 97 5.38 5.71 -15.13
C GLU A 97 4.25 6.74 -15.19
N LEU A 98 4.52 8.02 -14.88
CA LEU A 98 3.52 9.09 -14.96
C LEU A 98 3.10 9.46 -16.40
N PHE A 99 3.89 9.05 -17.38
CA PHE A 99 3.64 9.32 -18.80
C PHE A 99 3.04 8.12 -19.54
N LYS A 100 2.88 6.98 -18.86
CA LYS A 100 2.22 5.81 -19.41
C LYS A 100 0.72 6.05 -19.62
N ASP A 101 0.17 5.39 -20.63
CA ASP A 101 -1.27 5.39 -20.85
C ASP A 101 -1.99 4.63 -19.72
N ALA A 102 -3.26 4.95 -19.47
CA ALA A 102 -4.03 4.35 -18.37
C ALA A 102 -4.23 2.82 -18.49
N SER A 103 -3.95 2.25 -19.67
CA SER A 103 -3.99 0.83 -19.99
C SER A 103 -2.64 0.11 -19.80
N GLU A 104 -1.56 0.85 -19.54
CA GLU A 104 -0.24 0.25 -19.32
C GLU A 104 -0.02 -0.03 -17.82
N PRO A 105 0.72 -1.11 -17.49
CA PRO A 105 1.00 -1.43 -16.10
C PRO A 105 1.90 -0.37 -15.46
N ILE A 106 1.45 0.14 -14.31
CA ILE A 106 2.25 1.01 -13.44
C ILE A 106 3.16 0.15 -12.56
N GLN A 107 4.45 0.49 -12.52
CA GLN A 107 5.46 -0.14 -11.67
C GLN A 107 5.64 0.68 -10.39
N LEU A 108 5.25 0.10 -9.26
CA LEU A 108 5.46 0.65 -7.93
C LEU A 108 6.76 0.09 -7.36
N LYS A 109 7.72 0.95 -7.02
CA LYS A 109 9.02 0.55 -6.46
C LYS A 109 9.00 0.45 -4.95
N GLU A 110 8.39 1.44 -4.29
CA GLU A 110 8.35 1.50 -2.83
C GLU A 110 6.94 1.86 -2.37
N LEU A 111 6.54 1.28 -1.24
CA LEU A 111 5.30 1.57 -0.54
C LEU A 111 5.62 1.82 0.92
N ASN A 112 5.35 3.02 1.43
CA ASN A 112 5.47 3.30 2.86
C ASN A 112 4.09 3.65 3.40
N LEU A 113 3.70 2.95 4.45
CA LEU A 113 2.43 3.11 5.13
C LEU A 113 2.70 3.54 6.57
N ASN A 114 2.21 4.71 6.97
CA ASN A 114 2.42 5.24 8.31
C ASN A 114 1.09 5.51 9.02
N ASN A 115 1.06 5.18 10.32
CA ASN A 115 -0.08 5.39 11.19
C ASN A 115 -1.36 4.78 10.61
N ALA A 116 -1.28 3.52 10.21
CA ALA A 116 -2.41 2.80 9.64
C ALA A 116 -3.21 2.06 10.70
N LEU A 117 -4.52 2.00 10.50
CA LEU A 117 -5.43 1.12 11.23
C LEU A 117 -6.06 0.16 10.23
N ILE A 118 -5.88 -1.13 10.43
CA ILE A 118 -6.54 -2.19 9.66
C ILE A 118 -7.51 -2.90 10.60
N ASN A 119 -8.81 -2.91 10.26
CA ASN A 119 -9.81 -3.64 11.02
C ASN A 119 -10.38 -4.77 10.17
N ILE A 120 -10.06 -6.01 10.52
CA ILE A 120 -10.63 -7.21 9.92
C ILE A 120 -11.70 -7.72 10.88
N LYS A 121 -12.93 -7.86 10.38
CA LYS A 121 -14.07 -8.26 11.19
C LYS A 121 -14.90 -9.32 10.48
N PHE A 122 -15.25 -10.37 11.22
CA PHE A 122 -16.22 -11.38 10.82
C PHE A 122 -17.43 -11.28 11.74
N ASP A 123 -18.63 -11.27 11.16
CA ASP A 123 -19.86 -11.29 11.95
C ASP A 123 -20.27 -12.72 12.37
N GLU A 124 -21.37 -12.85 13.10
CA GLU A 124 -21.89 -14.15 13.56
C GLU A 124 -22.29 -15.08 12.39
N GLU A 125 -22.51 -14.51 11.19
CA GLU A 125 -22.78 -15.26 9.96
C GLU A 125 -21.49 -15.53 9.14
N GLU A 126 -20.31 -15.33 9.74
CA GLU A 126 -18.99 -15.50 9.13
C GLU A 126 -18.75 -14.61 7.89
N ARG A 127 -19.53 -13.53 7.72
CA ARG A 127 -19.32 -12.56 6.64
C ARG A 127 -18.17 -11.65 6.99
N ALA A 128 -17.30 -11.36 6.03
CA ALA A 128 -16.12 -10.54 6.24
C ALA A 128 -16.35 -9.09 5.84
N ASN A 129 -15.91 -8.15 6.67
CA ASN A 129 -16.04 -6.72 6.40
C ASN A 129 -15.18 -6.20 5.23
N TYR A 130 -14.16 -6.97 4.83
CA TYR A 130 -13.33 -6.68 3.65
C TYR A 130 -13.94 -7.19 2.33
N ASP A 131 -15.05 -7.92 2.37
CA ASP A 131 -15.75 -8.40 1.17
C ASP A 131 -16.56 -7.28 0.52
N ILE A 132 -15.83 -6.33 -0.05
CA ILE A 132 -16.39 -5.09 -0.65
C ILE A 132 -15.99 -4.94 -2.12
N ALA A 133 -15.36 -5.94 -2.74
CA ALA A 133 -15.03 -5.87 -4.16
C ALA A 133 -16.32 -5.93 -5.00
N ARG A 134 -16.45 -5.07 -6.02
CA ARG A 134 -17.55 -5.19 -6.97
C ARG A 134 -17.29 -6.35 -7.90
N SER A 135 -18.23 -7.29 -7.95
CA SER A 135 -18.33 -8.26 -9.04
C SER A 135 -18.70 -7.52 -10.33
N GLU A 136 -18.01 -7.81 -11.43
CA GLU A 136 -18.41 -7.36 -12.75
C GLU A 136 -19.66 -8.14 -13.21
N GLU A 137 -20.83 -7.76 -12.71
CA GLU A 137 -22.10 -8.28 -13.22
C GLU A 137 -22.33 -7.78 -14.66
N GLY A 138 -21.90 -8.57 -15.65
CA GLY A 138 -22.28 -8.30 -17.06
C GLY A 138 -21.33 -8.75 -18.16
N GLN A 139 -20.14 -9.27 -17.87
CA GLN A 139 -19.27 -9.84 -18.90
C GLN A 139 -19.24 -11.37 -18.78
N GLY A 140 -19.92 -12.05 -19.71
CA GLY A 140 -19.70 -13.49 -19.90
C GLY A 140 -18.26 -13.75 -20.30
N ASP A 141 -17.58 -14.64 -19.57
CA ASP A 141 -16.31 -15.31 -19.88
C ASP A 141 -15.30 -14.48 -20.70
N SER A 142 -15.19 -13.20 -20.37
CA SER A 142 -14.20 -12.30 -20.94
C SER A 142 -13.04 -12.33 -19.97
N GLN A 143 -11.89 -12.75 -20.50
CA GLN A 143 -10.58 -12.79 -19.85
C GLN A 143 -10.52 -11.77 -18.72
N ALA A 144 -10.24 -12.24 -17.50
CA ALA A 144 -9.88 -11.38 -16.38
C ALA A 144 -9.05 -10.22 -16.94
N GLU A 145 -9.60 -9.00 -16.95
CA GLU A 145 -8.84 -7.84 -17.37
C GLU A 145 -7.58 -7.88 -16.53
N GLN A 146 -6.45 -8.18 -17.18
CA GLN A 146 -5.17 -8.27 -16.51
C GLN A 146 -5.03 -6.97 -15.74
N SER A 147 -4.82 -7.06 -14.43
CA SER A 147 -4.61 -5.87 -13.63
C SER A 147 -3.56 -5.03 -14.34
N ASN A 148 -3.89 -3.78 -14.68
CA ASN A 148 -2.96 -2.81 -15.30
C ASN A 148 -1.94 -2.33 -14.25
N PHE A 149 -1.42 -3.26 -13.46
CA PHE A 149 -0.51 -3.05 -12.35
C PHE A 149 0.40 -4.28 -12.28
N THR A 150 1.71 -4.04 -12.26
CA THR A 150 2.70 -5.07 -12.02
C THR A 150 3.48 -4.64 -10.78
N LEU A 151 3.44 -5.47 -9.74
CA LEU A 151 4.09 -5.19 -8.47
C LEU A 151 5.61 -5.43 -8.59
N ASP A 152 6.35 -4.44 -9.09
CA ASP A 152 7.82 -4.37 -9.06
C ASP A 152 8.29 -3.74 -7.74
N LEU A 153 7.74 -4.25 -6.63
CA LEU A 153 8.01 -3.70 -5.31
C LEU A 153 9.39 -4.15 -4.86
N GLN A 154 10.25 -3.18 -4.59
CA GLN A 154 11.64 -3.36 -4.15
C GLN A 154 11.74 -3.26 -2.62
N GLU A 155 10.95 -2.36 -2.04
CA GLU A 155 10.91 -2.11 -0.61
C GLU A 155 9.50 -1.72 -0.18
N TYR A 156 9.12 -2.06 1.05
CA TYR A 156 7.95 -1.49 1.69
C TYR A 156 8.12 -1.39 3.18
N THR A 157 7.42 -0.42 3.77
CA THR A 157 7.38 -0.21 5.21
C THR A 157 5.95 -0.02 5.70
N ILE A 158 5.70 -0.49 6.92
CA ILE A 158 4.47 -0.24 7.68
C ILE A 158 4.92 0.19 9.07
N SER A 159 4.68 1.44 9.44
CA SER A 159 5.16 2.03 10.69
C SER A 159 4.04 2.62 11.51
N GLU A 160 4.23 2.65 12.83
CA GLU A 160 3.30 3.22 13.81
C GLU A 160 1.85 2.71 13.64
N SER A 161 1.69 1.46 13.19
CA SER A 161 0.40 0.96 12.71
C SER A 161 -0.25 -0.03 13.68
N ARG A 162 -1.54 -0.28 13.47
CA ARG A 162 -2.37 -1.20 14.25
C ARG A 162 -3.20 -2.10 13.35
N LEU A 163 -3.32 -3.36 13.74
CA LEU A 163 -4.25 -4.31 13.16
C LEU A 163 -5.17 -4.84 14.26
N ILE A 164 -6.46 -4.83 13.98
CA ILE A 164 -7.50 -5.46 14.80
C ILE A 164 -8.12 -6.56 13.95
N TYR A 165 -8.16 -7.77 14.49
CA TYR A 165 -8.90 -8.90 13.94
C TYR A 165 -9.95 -9.32 14.97
N GLU A 166 -11.21 -9.31 14.57
CA GLU A 166 -12.34 -9.70 15.40
C GLU A 166 -13.20 -10.71 14.64
N ASP A 167 -13.37 -11.89 15.21
CA ASP A 167 -14.30 -12.90 14.71
C ASP A 167 -15.36 -13.17 15.77
N LEU A 168 -16.57 -12.67 15.50
CA LEU A 168 -17.70 -12.77 16.41
C LEU A 168 -18.23 -14.21 16.53
N SER A 169 -18.04 -15.05 15.50
CA SER A 169 -18.52 -16.43 15.50
C SER A 169 -17.74 -17.34 16.47
N SER A 170 -16.41 -17.13 16.54
CA SER A 170 -15.51 -17.90 17.41
C SER A 170 -15.17 -17.17 18.72
N GLY A 171 -15.60 -15.92 18.87
CA GLY A 171 -15.24 -15.06 20.00
C GLY A 171 -13.76 -14.64 20.00
N LEU A 172 -13.04 -14.86 18.90
CA LEU A 172 -11.63 -14.57 18.73
C LEU A 172 -11.39 -13.08 18.50
N TYR A 173 -10.50 -12.50 19.28
CA TYR A 173 -10.05 -11.12 19.14
C TYR A 173 -8.53 -11.06 19.21
N VAL A 174 -7.92 -10.49 18.18
CA VAL A 174 -6.48 -10.24 18.08
C VAL A 174 -6.26 -8.75 17.88
N GLU A 175 -5.42 -8.16 18.71
CA GLU A 175 -4.96 -6.79 18.54
C GLU A 175 -3.44 -6.80 18.40
N VAL A 176 -2.96 -6.23 17.31
CA VAL A 176 -1.54 -6.02 17.04
C VAL A 176 -1.32 -4.52 16.98
N THR A 177 -0.50 -4.01 17.88
CA THR A 177 -0.20 -2.58 18.06
C THR A 177 1.28 -2.32 17.89
N ASP A 178 1.65 -1.05 17.72
CA ASP A 178 3.04 -0.61 17.55
C ASP A 178 3.74 -1.41 16.43
N ILE A 179 3.03 -1.63 15.31
CA ILE A 179 3.55 -2.37 14.18
C ILE A 179 4.63 -1.54 13.52
N GLU A 180 5.85 -2.06 13.55
CA GLU A 180 6.99 -1.64 12.74
C GLU A 180 7.38 -2.83 11.86
N HIS A 181 7.19 -2.69 10.56
CA HIS A 181 7.44 -3.75 9.61
C HIS A 181 8.13 -3.19 8.38
N SER A 182 9.12 -3.91 7.88
CA SER A 182 9.77 -3.62 6.62
C SER A 182 9.96 -4.90 5.84
N GLY A 183 9.91 -4.78 4.52
CA GLY A 183 10.29 -5.84 3.61
C GLY A 183 11.11 -5.29 2.44
N SER A 184 12.14 -6.02 2.04
CA SER A 184 12.96 -5.70 0.86
C SER A 184 13.26 -6.94 0.03
N GLY A 185 13.16 -6.79 -1.29
CA GLY A 185 13.32 -7.88 -2.25
C GLY A 185 12.88 -7.44 -3.63
N ASP A 186 13.36 -8.11 -4.69
CA ASP A 186 12.96 -7.78 -6.07
C ASP A 186 11.74 -8.61 -6.48
N LEU A 187 10.54 -8.06 -6.29
CA LEU A 187 9.29 -8.75 -6.63
C LEU A 187 8.93 -8.68 -8.13
N SER A 188 9.78 -8.08 -8.98
CA SER A 188 9.61 -8.16 -10.44
C SER A 188 10.02 -9.50 -11.04
N LEU A 189 10.85 -10.26 -10.32
CA LEU A 189 11.38 -11.54 -10.77
C LEU A 189 10.35 -12.65 -10.53
N LYS A 190 10.33 -13.64 -11.43
CA LYS A 190 9.52 -14.85 -11.26
C LYS A 190 9.85 -15.59 -9.96
N GLU A 191 11.14 -15.68 -9.66
CA GLU A 191 11.67 -16.22 -8.43
C GLU A 191 12.48 -15.14 -7.73
N SER A 192 12.18 -14.87 -6.47
CA SER A 192 12.85 -13.84 -5.69
C SER A 192 12.99 -14.25 -4.23
N LYS A 193 13.78 -13.44 -3.51
CA LYS A 193 13.85 -13.50 -2.05
C LYS A 193 13.32 -12.20 -1.48
N LEU A 194 12.53 -12.32 -0.43
CA LEU A 194 11.99 -11.22 0.34
C LEU A 194 12.50 -11.33 1.76
N GLN A 195 13.33 -10.37 2.18
CA GLN A 195 13.72 -10.22 3.57
C GLN A 195 12.72 -9.33 4.27
N THR A 196 12.23 -9.76 5.43
CA THR A 196 11.33 -8.97 6.27
C THR A 196 11.84 -8.89 7.69
N ILE A 197 11.52 -7.77 8.33
CA ILE A 197 11.77 -7.50 9.74
C ILE A 197 10.48 -6.92 10.31
N SER A 198 9.98 -7.51 11.39
CA SER A 198 8.74 -7.10 12.04
C SER A 198 8.98 -6.96 13.54
N GLU A 199 8.44 -5.90 14.12
CA GLU A 199 8.24 -5.72 15.56
C GLU A 199 6.80 -5.29 15.82
N ALA A 200 6.19 -5.83 16.87
CA ALA A 200 4.85 -5.43 17.28
C ALA A 200 4.56 -5.82 18.73
N VAL A 201 3.45 -5.32 19.26
CA VAL A 201 2.84 -5.72 20.53
C VAL A 201 1.54 -6.46 20.24
N VAL A 202 1.46 -7.73 20.63
CA VAL A 202 0.34 -8.63 20.33
C VAL A 202 -0.48 -8.94 21.57
N SER A 203 -1.80 -8.83 21.44
CA SER A 203 -2.80 -9.30 22.39
C SER A 203 -3.76 -10.26 21.69
N LEU A 204 -4.15 -11.31 22.41
CA LEU A 204 -5.05 -12.37 21.93
C LEU A 204 -6.03 -12.70 23.04
N SER A 205 -7.32 -12.64 22.73
CA SER A 205 -8.39 -13.14 23.59
C SER A 205 -9.39 -13.98 22.81
N MET A 206 -10.02 -14.91 23.51
CA MET A 206 -11.11 -15.73 22.97
C MET A 206 -12.17 -15.87 24.07
N ASP A 207 -13.44 -15.59 23.74
CA ASP A 207 -14.57 -15.60 24.67
C ASP A 207 -14.30 -14.79 25.97
N GLY A 208 -13.68 -13.62 25.82
CA GLY A 208 -13.32 -12.73 26.93
C GLY A 208 -12.12 -13.21 27.78
N THR A 209 -11.58 -14.39 27.53
CA THR A 209 -10.37 -14.91 28.20
C THR A 209 -9.14 -14.43 27.44
N LYS A 210 -8.22 -13.75 28.14
CA LYS A 210 -6.94 -13.29 27.55
C LYS A 210 -5.89 -14.40 27.57
N TYR A 211 -5.36 -14.74 26.40
CA TYR A 211 -4.30 -15.73 26.20
C TYR A 211 -2.93 -15.07 26.00
N LEU A 212 -2.90 -13.95 25.27
CA LEU A 212 -1.75 -13.04 25.18
C LEU A 212 -2.24 -11.64 25.55
N ASN A 213 -1.42 -10.90 26.29
CA ASN A 213 -1.78 -9.57 26.75
C ASN A 213 -0.57 -8.66 26.64
N GLY A 214 -0.50 -7.90 25.56
CA GLY A 214 0.54 -6.90 25.30
C GLY A 214 1.94 -7.50 25.22
N GLN A 215 2.12 -8.62 24.52
CA GLN A 215 3.41 -9.26 24.38
C GLN A 215 4.18 -8.68 23.20
N LYS A 216 5.40 -8.20 23.47
CA LYS A 216 6.31 -7.78 22.40
C LYS A 216 6.77 -9.00 21.61
N VAL A 217 6.66 -8.90 20.30
CA VAL A 217 7.13 -9.90 19.35
C VAL A 217 8.05 -9.22 18.35
N SER A 218 9.11 -9.93 17.97
CA SER A 218 9.90 -9.58 16.79
C SER A 218 10.06 -10.81 15.92
N PHE A 219 10.12 -10.59 14.61
CA PHE A 219 10.23 -11.65 13.62
C PHE A 219 11.06 -11.18 12.44
N GLU A 220 12.17 -11.86 12.21
CA GLU A 220 12.99 -11.70 11.01
C GLU A 220 12.76 -12.92 10.13
N ALA A 221 12.44 -12.69 8.86
CA ALA A 221 12.15 -13.77 7.92
C ALA A 221 12.78 -13.52 6.56
N LEU A 222 13.39 -14.56 6.01
CA LEU A 222 13.79 -14.64 4.62
C LEU A 222 12.86 -15.59 3.90
N LEU A 223 12.02 -15.04 3.03
CA LEU A 223 11.04 -15.77 2.25
C LEU A 223 11.55 -15.97 0.82
N GLY A 224 11.43 -17.18 0.30
CA GLY A 224 11.55 -17.46 -1.13
C GLY A 224 10.17 -17.32 -1.78
N ILE A 225 10.08 -16.55 -2.86
CA ILE A 225 8.83 -16.31 -3.58
C ILE A 225 8.98 -16.86 -5.00
N ASP A 226 8.02 -17.68 -5.42
CA ASP A 226 7.84 -18.10 -6.81
C ASP A 226 6.45 -17.66 -7.27
N LEU A 227 6.42 -16.62 -8.11
CA LEU A 227 5.20 -16.03 -8.65
C LEU A 227 4.59 -16.88 -9.78
N GLU A 228 5.37 -17.76 -10.43
CA GLU A 228 4.85 -18.65 -11.47
C GLU A 228 3.97 -19.75 -10.86
N THR A 229 4.36 -20.25 -9.68
CA THR A 229 3.60 -21.26 -8.94
C THR A 229 2.79 -20.70 -7.78
N SER A 230 2.90 -19.39 -7.48
CA SER A 230 2.34 -18.74 -6.28
C SER A 230 2.79 -19.42 -4.98
N THR A 231 4.04 -19.87 -4.93
CA THR A 231 4.63 -20.56 -3.79
C THR A 231 5.45 -19.60 -2.94
N TYR A 232 5.24 -19.66 -1.62
CA TYR A 232 5.98 -18.87 -0.62
C TYR A 232 6.66 -19.81 0.35
N THR A 233 7.99 -19.74 0.43
CA THR A 233 8.83 -20.66 1.22
C THR A 233 9.53 -19.91 2.33
N PHE A 234 9.33 -20.36 3.57
CA PHE A 234 10.13 -19.92 4.71
C PHE A 234 11.55 -20.51 4.60
N LEU A 235 12.56 -19.67 4.37
CA LEU A 235 13.96 -20.11 4.23
C LEU A 235 14.68 -20.04 5.58
N GLU A 236 15.04 -18.85 6.02
CA GLU A 236 15.71 -18.57 7.30
C GLU A 236 14.85 -17.61 8.09
N ASN A 237 14.41 -18.00 9.30
CA ASN A 237 13.45 -17.21 10.06
C ASN A 237 13.73 -17.34 11.54
N GLU A 238 13.77 -16.21 12.23
CA GLU A 238 13.98 -16.12 13.67
C GLU A 238 12.85 -15.28 14.29
N GLY A 239 12.24 -15.81 15.34
CA GLY A 239 11.14 -15.15 16.04
C GLY A 239 11.41 -15.10 17.52
N PHE A 240 11.15 -13.95 18.12
CA PHE A 240 11.32 -13.72 19.55
C PHE A 240 10.00 -13.23 20.14
N ILE A 241 9.68 -13.78 21.32
CA ILE A 241 8.52 -13.38 22.10
C ILE A 241 9.06 -12.96 23.46
N ASN A 242 8.76 -11.72 23.87
CA ASN A 242 9.11 -11.19 25.17
C ASN A 242 10.62 -11.27 25.49
N GLN A 243 11.46 -10.80 24.57
CA GLN A 243 12.86 -10.52 24.91
C GLN A 243 12.92 -9.29 25.83
N LEU A 244 13.40 -9.53 27.05
CA LEU A 244 13.67 -8.54 28.09
C LEU A 244 15.01 -7.84 27.86
#